data_AF-C8PDD8-F1
#
_entry.id   AF-C8PDD8-F1
#
_cell.length_a   1.000
_cell.length_b   1.000
_cell.length_c   1.000
_cell.angle_alpha   90.00
_cell.angle_beta   90.00
_cell.angle_gamma   90.00
#
_symmetry.space_group_name_H-M   'P 1'
#
loop_
_entity.id
_entity.type
_entity.pdbx_description
1 polymer ?
#
loop_
_entity_poly.entity_id
_entity_poly.type
_entity_poly.pdbx_seq_one_letter_code
_entity_poly.pdbx_strand_id
1 'polypeptide(L)'
;MKKKTNRYWEDRAEDERKWQLEQFRVDEKFNKTLDRSYQIAVDNINKQIEHELARIGGIQKLVTPEQMSEYERMAQQVVARANNLRAAGHKVSYKDFPQAVNDRLKAYNATMRISQLELMKSEVGLPLINLGMDLECSIGDKVYSDYLKEKKRQAGIISKTLVNNEKWASRKTVDSATANVTVGDFSKNVWANVDTLKANLDGLLSTAIIRGDNPRELIKYLKPLVKETVLNKRYAAERIARTESARVQYKAQLDSLKTNDYKYCKWYIEPGACKACREIAISNSGGNLPEGIY
;
A
#
# COMPACT_ATOMS: atom_id res chain seq x y z
N MET A 1 5.24 42.53 -28.70
CA MET A 1 4.57 41.25 -28.36
C MET A 1 5.35 40.55 -27.24
N LYS A 2 5.01 40.73 -25.95
CA LYS A 2 5.80 40.18 -24.82
C LYS A 2 5.07 40.14 -23.45
N LYS A 3 3.74 39.88 -23.41
CA LYS A 3 2.97 39.79 -22.15
C LYS A 3 2.06 38.56 -22.01
N LYS A 4 1.84 37.76 -23.08
CA LYS A 4 0.95 36.58 -23.02
C LYS A 4 1.63 35.32 -22.46
N THR A 5 2.95 35.20 -22.57
CA THR A 5 3.70 33.99 -22.15
C THR A 5 3.91 33.87 -20.65
N ASN A 6 4.07 34.99 -19.92
CA ASN A 6 4.24 34.94 -18.46
C ASN A 6 2.94 34.50 -17.74
N ARG A 7 1.80 35.11 -18.11
CA ARG A 7 0.50 34.85 -17.47
C ARG A 7 0.05 33.38 -17.57
N TYR A 8 0.30 32.72 -18.70
CA TYR A 8 0.00 31.29 -18.83
C TYR A 8 0.77 30.46 -17.79
N TRP A 9 2.09 30.67 -17.65
CA TRP A 9 2.90 29.90 -16.72
C TRP A 9 2.60 30.23 -15.25
N GLU A 10 2.20 31.47 -14.95
CA GLU A 10 1.68 31.89 -13.64
C GLU A 10 0.36 31.16 -13.32
N ASP A 11 -0.63 31.20 -14.22
CA ASP A 11 -1.92 30.51 -14.05
C ASP A 11 -1.71 28.98 -13.89
N ARG A 12 -0.81 28.39 -14.67
CA ARG A 12 -0.44 26.96 -14.57
C ARG A 12 0.22 26.61 -13.24
N ALA A 13 1.06 27.50 -12.71
CA ALA A 13 1.69 27.30 -11.41
C ALA A 13 0.64 27.32 -10.27
N GLU A 14 -0.35 28.21 -10.35
CA GLU A 14 -1.46 28.24 -9.40
C GLU A 14 -2.32 26.98 -9.46
N ASP A 15 -2.67 26.54 -10.67
CA ASP A 15 -3.46 25.32 -10.90
C ASP A 15 -2.72 24.08 -10.38
N GLU A 16 -1.41 23.98 -10.64
CA GLU A 16 -0.60 22.88 -10.13
C GLU A 16 -0.53 22.89 -8.60
N ARG A 17 -0.37 24.07 -7.99
CA ARG A 17 -0.36 24.20 -6.53
C ARG A 17 -1.70 23.82 -5.91
N LYS A 18 -2.82 24.21 -6.51
CA LYS A 18 -4.17 23.81 -6.07
C LYS A 18 -4.34 22.29 -6.18
N TRP A 19 -3.87 21.69 -7.28
CA TRP A 19 -3.92 20.24 -7.47
C TRP A 19 -3.07 19.47 -6.45
N GLN A 20 -1.85 19.92 -6.18
CA GLN A 20 -0.96 19.32 -5.16
C GLN A 20 -1.60 19.36 -3.76
N LEU A 21 -2.18 20.49 -3.37
CA LEU A 21 -2.87 20.63 -2.08
C LEU A 21 -4.06 19.68 -1.97
N GLU A 22 -4.80 19.46 -3.07
CA GLU A 22 -5.89 18.49 -3.06
C GLU A 22 -5.37 17.03 -3.00
N GLN A 23 -4.26 16.71 -3.68
CA GLN A 23 -3.64 15.39 -3.54
C GLN A 23 -3.25 15.08 -2.10
N PHE A 24 -2.69 16.05 -1.36
CA PHE A 24 -2.39 15.84 0.06
C PHE A 24 -3.63 15.52 0.90
N ARG A 25 -4.78 16.15 0.61
CA ARG A 25 -6.05 15.82 1.28
C ARG A 25 -6.56 14.43 0.91
N VAL A 26 -6.39 14.03 -0.36
CA VAL A 26 -6.74 12.68 -0.82
C VAL A 26 -5.89 11.63 -0.12
N ASP A 27 -4.58 11.87 -0.01
CA ASP A 27 -3.64 11.00 0.70
C ASP A 27 -3.98 10.91 2.19
N GLU A 28 -4.28 12.04 2.85
CA GLU A 28 -4.70 12.04 4.26
C GLU A 28 -5.98 11.23 4.48
N LYS A 29 -6.97 11.36 3.59
CA LYS A 29 -8.19 10.55 3.63
C LYS A 29 -7.87 9.06 3.43
N PHE A 30 -6.98 8.74 2.50
CA PHE A 30 -6.57 7.35 2.26
C PHE A 30 -5.83 6.74 3.45
N ASN A 31 -5.00 7.51 4.15
CA ASN A 31 -4.30 7.04 5.35
C ASN A 31 -5.29 6.56 6.43
N LYS A 32 -6.51 7.11 6.50
CA LYS A 32 -7.56 6.62 7.41
C LYS A 32 -8.05 5.21 7.04
N THR A 33 -8.06 4.87 5.75
CA THR A 33 -8.38 3.50 5.30
C THR A 33 -7.30 2.54 5.77
N LEU A 34 -6.02 2.90 5.63
CA LEU A 34 -4.92 2.08 6.13
C LEU A 34 -5.00 1.93 7.65
N ASP A 35 -5.20 3.03 8.38
CA ASP A 35 -5.37 3.00 9.83
C ASP A 35 -6.46 2.02 10.27
N ARG A 36 -7.62 2.06 9.61
CA ARG A 36 -8.71 1.11 9.87
C ARG A 36 -8.28 -0.35 9.67
N SER A 37 -7.56 -0.66 8.59
CA SER A 37 -7.05 -2.03 8.36
C SER A 37 -6.09 -2.47 9.46
N TYR A 38 -5.21 -1.59 9.93
CA TYR A 38 -4.32 -1.87 11.06
C TYR A 38 -5.09 -2.06 12.38
N GLN A 39 -6.10 -1.25 12.68
CA GLN A 39 -6.93 -1.44 13.89
C GLN A 39 -7.67 -2.79 13.85
N ILE A 40 -8.26 -3.15 12.71
CA ILE A 40 -8.91 -4.46 12.53
C ILE A 40 -7.91 -5.60 12.77
N ALA A 41 -6.68 -5.47 12.29
CA ALA A 41 -5.63 -6.45 12.53
C ALA A 41 -5.28 -6.55 14.02
N VAL A 42 -5.11 -5.41 14.72
CA VAL A 42 -4.88 -5.39 16.18
C VAL A 42 -6.01 -6.09 16.93
N ASP A 43 -7.26 -5.77 16.61
CA ASP A 43 -8.43 -6.36 17.28
C ASP A 43 -8.50 -7.87 17.06
N ASN A 44 -8.25 -8.34 15.83
CA ASN A 44 -8.28 -9.76 15.50
C ASN A 44 -7.11 -10.52 16.14
N ILE A 45 -5.91 -9.94 16.18
CA ILE A 45 -4.75 -10.54 16.86
C ILE A 45 -5.01 -10.64 18.35
N ASN A 46 -5.49 -9.58 18.99
CA ASN A 46 -5.79 -9.58 20.42
C ASN A 46 -6.88 -10.60 20.76
N LYS A 47 -7.95 -10.69 19.96
CA LYS A 47 -8.99 -11.71 20.13
C LYS A 47 -8.41 -13.12 20.04
N GLN A 48 -7.49 -13.37 19.10
CA GLN A 48 -6.87 -14.68 18.95
C GLN A 48 -5.99 -15.03 20.15
N ILE A 49 -5.15 -14.08 20.60
CA ILE A 49 -4.31 -14.26 21.79
C ILE A 49 -5.17 -14.52 23.03
N GLU A 50 -6.26 -13.76 23.22
CA GLU A 50 -7.19 -13.94 24.33
C GLU A 50 -7.88 -15.30 24.28
N HIS A 51 -8.36 -15.70 23.09
CA HIS A 51 -9.02 -16.97 22.88
C HIS A 51 -8.10 -18.14 23.29
N GLU A 52 -6.87 -18.14 22.77
CA GLU A 52 -5.91 -19.18 23.13
C GLU A 52 -5.58 -19.13 24.62
N LEU A 53 -5.16 -17.99 25.16
CA LEU A 53 -4.76 -17.92 26.57
C LEU A 53 -5.89 -18.24 27.55
N ALA A 54 -7.15 -17.98 27.20
CA ALA A 54 -8.30 -18.37 28.00
C ALA A 54 -8.57 -19.89 27.98
N ARG A 55 -8.35 -20.54 26.82
CA ARG A 55 -8.65 -21.97 26.61
C ARG A 55 -7.72 -22.89 27.38
N ILE A 56 -6.48 -22.46 27.61
CA ILE A 56 -5.41 -23.36 28.06
C ILE A 56 -5.33 -23.44 29.59
N GLY A 57 -5.85 -22.45 30.32
CA GLY A 57 -5.71 -22.37 31.78
C GLY A 57 -4.24 -22.37 32.27
N GLY A 58 -3.27 -22.17 31.35
CA GLY A 58 -1.83 -22.38 31.51
C GLY A 58 -1.13 -22.44 30.14
N ILE A 59 0.12 -22.90 30.04
CA ILE A 59 0.80 -23.23 28.76
C ILE A 59 1.01 -24.74 28.74
N GLN A 60 0.36 -25.46 27.82
CA GLN A 60 0.59 -26.89 27.60
C GLN A 60 1.71 -27.11 26.58
N LYS A 61 2.49 -28.19 26.74
CA LYS A 61 3.59 -28.51 25.83
C LYS A 61 3.11 -29.01 24.46
N LEU A 62 1.89 -29.54 24.38
CA LEU A 62 1.37 -30.23 23.20
C LEU A 62 0.13 -29.53 22.67
N VAL A 63 0.01 -29.48 21.35
CA VAL A 63 -1.15 -28.95 20.64
C VAL A 63 -2.25 -30.01 20.60
N THR A 64 -3.51 -29.62 20.82
CA THR A 64 -4.64 -30.56 20.74
C THR A 64 -5.19 -30.70 19.31
N PRO A 65 -5.83 -31.83 18.96
CA PRO A 65 -6.51 -32.01 17.68
C PRO A 65 -7.56 -30.93 17.37
N GLU A 66 -8.28 -30.47 18.40
CA GLU A 66 -9.31 -29.44 18.27
C GLU A 66 -8.70 -28.09 17.88
N GLN A 67 -7.58 -27.71 18.50
CA GLN A 67 -6.84 -26.49 18.16
C GLN A 67 -6.33 -26.52 16.72
N MET A 68 -5.78 -27.66 16.28
CA MET A 68 -5.33 -27.83 14.89
C MET A 68 -6.49 -27.67 13.90
N SER A 69 -7.63 -28.32 14.17
CA SER A 69 -8.82 -28.25 13.31
C SER A 69 -9.36 -26.82 13.22
N GLU A 70 -9.36 -26.08 14.33
CA GLU A 70 -9.78 -24.69 14.34
C GLU A 70 -8.86 -23.78 13.54
N TYR A 71 -7.54 -23.91 13.72
CA TYR A 71 -6.57 -23.20 12.90
C TYR A 71 -6.73 -23.55 11.41
N GLU A 72 -6.86 -24.84 11.06
CA GLU A 72 -7.04 -25.28 9.67
C GLU A 72 -8.28 -24.64 9.04
N ARG A 73 -9.39 -24.56 9.79
CA ARG A 73 -10.61 -23.86 9.36
C ARG A 73 -10.36 -22.36 9.11
N MET A 74 -9.65 -21.68 10.01
CA MET A 74 -9.32 -20.26 9.82
C MET A 74 -8.39 -20.05 8.63
N ALA A 75 -7.37 -20.90 8.45
CA ALA A 75 -6.47 -20.86 7.32
C ALA A 75 -7.22 -21.07 6.00
N GLN A 76 -8.17 -22.00 5.94
CA GLN A 76 -9.06 -22.20 4.79
C GLN A 76 -9.87 -20.94 4.46
N GLN A 77 -10.37 -20.22 5.47
CA GLN A 77 -11.08 -18.96 5.26
C GLN A 77 -10.17 -17.88 4.66
N VAL A 78 -8.91 -17.78 5.11
CA VAL A 78 -7.92 -16.86 4.53
C VAL A 78 -7.65 -17.21 3.05
N VAL A 79 -7.48 -18.49 2.73
CA VAL A 79 -7.30 -18.96 1.34
C VAL A 79 -8.53 -18.67 0.49
N ALA A 80 -9.73 -18.95 1.00
CA ALA A 80 -10.98 -18.65 0.30
C ALA A 80 -11.12 -17.15 0.01
N ARG A 81 -10.78 -16.29 0.99
CA ARG A 81 -10.73 -14.85 0.81
C ARG A 81 -9.73 -14.43 -0.27
N ALA A 82 -8.51 -14.97 -0.25
CA ALA A 82 -7.50 -14.69 -1.27
C ALA A 82 -7.98 -15.09 -2.68
N ASN A 83 -8.63 -16.25 -2.81
CA ASN A 83 -9.21 -16.72 -4.07
C ASN A 83 -10.36 -15.83 -4.53
N ASN A 84 -11.23 -15.38 -3.62
CA ASN A 84 -12.31 -14.46 -3.92
C ASN A 84 -11.79 -13.09 -4.39
N LEU A 85 -10.75 -12.57 -3.74
CA LEU A 85 -10.09 -11.31 -4.15
C LEU A 85 -9.46 -11.43 -5.54
N ARG A 86 -8.80 -12.56 -5.84
CA ARG A 86 -8.31 -12.86 -7.18
C ARG A 86 -9.45 -12.93 -8.20
N ALA A 87 -10.52 -13.65 -7.89
CA ALA A 87 -11.66 -13.86 -8.79
C ALA A 87 -12.45 -12.57 -9.02
N ALA A 88 -12.54 -11.70 -8.01
CA ALA A 88 -13.14 -10.38 -8.11
C ALA A 88 -12.38 -9.45 -9.07
N GLY A 89 -11.12 -9.79 -9.42
CA GLY A 89 -10.37 -9.10 -10.46
C GLY A 89 -10.21 -7.61 -10.15
N HIS A 90 -9.73 -7.28 -8.96
CA HIS A 90 -9.35 -5.90 -8.65
C HIS A 90 -8.40 -5.36 -9.74
N LYS A 91 -8.34 -4.03 -9.91
CA LYS A 91 -7.83 -3.33 -11.13
C LYS A 91 -6.32 -3.45 -11.38
N VAL A 92 -5.62 -4.21 -10.55
CA VAL A 92 -4.19 -4.49 -10.57
C VAL A 92 -3.99 -5.99 -10.81
N SER A 93 -2.95 -6.42 -11.50
CA SER A 93 -2.69 -7.86 -11.67
C SER A 93 -2.32 -8.51 -10.34
N TYR A 94 -3.29 -9.10 -9.64
CA TYR A 94 -3.11 -9.91 -8.41
C TYR A 94 -2.59 -11.32 -8.71
N LYS A 95 -1.88 -11.51 -9.83
CA LYS A 95 -1.45 -12.84 -10.29
C LYS A 95 -0.69 -13.62 -9.21
N ASP A 96 0.04 -12.91 -8.34
CA ASP A 96 0.90 -13.50 -7.32
C ASP A 96 0.23 -13.56 -5.93
N PHE A 97 -0.98 -13.04 -5.77
CA PHE A 97 -1.66 -12.90 -4.47
C PHE A 97 -1.98 -14.24 -3.79
N PRO A 98 -2.54 -15.26 -4.48
CA PRO A 98 -2.76 -16.56 -3.86
C PRO A 98 -1.44 -17.27 -3.56
N GLN A 99 -0.41 -17.04 -4.38
CA GLN A 99 0.88 -17.67 -4.19
C GLN A 99 1.58 -17.12 -2.94
N ALA A 100 1.63 -15.80 -2.80
CA ALA A 100 2.18 -15.13 -1.62
C ALA A 100 1.47 -15.53 -0.31
N VAL A 101 0.14 -15.69 -0.35
CA VAL A 101 -0.65 -16.18 0.78
C VAL A 101 -0.32 -17.65 1.08
N ASN A 102 -0.33 -18.50 0.06
CA ASN A 102 -0.09 -19.93 0.22
C ASN A 102 1.32 -20.23 0.73
N ASP A 103 2.33 -19.48 0.29
CA ASP A 103 3.72 -19.70 0.73
C ASP A 103 3.91 -19.37 2.22
N ARG A 104 3.21 -18.36 2.75
CA ARG A 104 3.18 -18.07 4.20
C ARG A 104 2.43 -19.14 4.98
N LEU A 105 1.26 -19.55 4.49
CA LEU A 105 0.48 -20.60 5.13
C LEU A 105 1.23 -21.93 5.16
N LYS A 106 1.98 -22.28 4.11
CA LYS A 106 2.86 -23.46 4.13
C LYS A 106 3.88 -23.39 5.26
N ALA A 107 4.53 -22.24 5.45
CA ALA A 107 5.47 -22.05 6.55
C ALA A 107 4.80 -22.22 7.92
N TYR A 108 3.61 -21.62 8.10
CA TYR A 108 2.85 -21.72 9.35
C TYR A 108 2.37 -23.15 9.63
N ASN A 109 1.90 -23.86 8.61
CA ASN A 109 1.44 -25.24 8.71
C ASN A 109 2.59 -26.21 9.06
N ALA A 110 3.82 -25.90 8.64
CA ALA A 110 4.98 -26.72 8.93
C ALA A 110 5.40 -26.63 10.41
N THR A 111 5.23 -25.47 11.05
CA THR A 111 5.71 -25.24 12.43
C THR A 111 4.62 -25.39 13.48
N MET A 112 3.34 -25.17 13.14
CA MET A 112 2.25 -25.12 14.12
C MET A 112 2.11 -26.37 14.99
N ARG A 113 2.50 -27.55 14.48
CA ARG A 113 2.37 -28.83 15.19
C ARG A 113 3.47 -29.08 16.23
N ILE A 114 4.52 -28.26 16.22
CA ILE A 114 5.71 -28.44 17.04
C ILE A 114 5.42 -28.10 18.51
N SER A 115 4.75 -26.99 18.74
CA SER A 115 4.41 -26.54 20.09
C SER A 115 3.23 -25.59 20.08
N GLN A 116 2.63 -25.39 21.24
CA GLN A 116 1.56 -24.41 21.42
C GLN A 116 1.98 -22.98 21.11
N LEU A 117 3.23 -22.61 21.41
CA LEU A 117 3.76 -21.30 21.03
C LEU A 117 3.78 -21.15 19.51
N GLU A 118 4.20 -22.19 18.79
CA GLU A 118 4.23 -22.18 17.32
C GLU A 118 2.82 -22.14 16.72
N LEU A 119 1.85 -22.84 17.31
CA LEU A 119 0.46 -22.69 16.93
C LEU A 119 -0.03 -21.24 17.10
N MET A 120 0.18 -20.64 18.28
CA MET A 120 -0.25 -19.26 18.57
C MET A 120 0.40 -18.25 17.61
N LYS A 121 1.69 -18.44 17.29
CA LYS A 121 2.39 -17.64 16.25
C LYS A 121 1.73 -17.80 14.89
N SER A 122 1.38 -19.02 14.49
CA SER A 122 0.70 -19.29 13.22
C SER A 122 -0.68 -18.66 13.16
N GLU A 123 -1.45 -18.73 14.25
CA GLU A 123 -2.76 -18.10 14.37
C GLU A 123 -2.71 -16.58 14.30
N VAL A 124 -1.76 -15.94 14.99
CA VAL A 124 -1.48 -14.49 14.84
C VAL A 124 -1.03 -14.13 13.42
N GLY A 125 -0.40 -15.08 12.72
CA GLY A 125 -0.09 -14.96 11.31
C GLY A 125 -1.31 -14.79 10.40
N LEU A 126 -2.47 -15.35 10.75
CA LEU A 126 -3.67 -15.31 9.89
C LEU A 126 -4.27 -13.89 9.76
N PRO A 127 -4.51 -13.13 10.86
CA PRO A 127 -4.87 -11.72 10.77
C PRO A 127 -3.85 -10.85 10.03
N LEU A 128 -2.55 -11.18 10.10
CA LEU A 128 -1.50 -10.43 9.40
C LEU A 128 -1.52 -10.68 7.89
N ILE A 129 -1.82 -11.91 7.46
CA ILE A 129 -2.05 -12.19 6.04
C ILE A 129 -3.26 -11.40 5.56
N ASN A 130 -4.35 -11.39 6.33
CA ASN A 130 -5.53 -10.58 6.04
C ASN A 130 -5.21 -9.07 5.92
N LEU A 131 -4.38 -8.54 6.83
CA LEU A 131 -3.87 -7.16 6.74
C LEU A 131 -3.08 -6.94 5.44
N GLY A 132 -2.12 -7.82 5.12
CA GLY A 132 -1.33 -7.71 3.89
C GLY A 132 -2.20 -7.68 2.64
N MET A 133 -3.21 -8.55 2.59
CA MET A 133 -4.20 -8.57 1.53
C MET A 133 -4.96 -7.23 1.41
N ASP A 134 -5.42 -6.67 2.53
CA ASP A 134 -6.14 -5.39 2.56
C ASP A 134 -5.27 -4.22 2.13
N LEU A 135 -4.00 -4.20 2.55
CA LEU A 135 -3.02 -3.18 2.18
C LEU A 135 -2.74 -3.22 0.68
N GLU A 136 -2.45 -4.41 0.13
CA GLU A 136 -2.13 -4.57 -1.28
C GLU A 136 -3.33 -4.21 -2.17
N CYS A 137 -4.55 -4.62 -1.81
CA CYS A 137 -5.76 -4.22 -2.53
C CYS A 137 -5.97 -2.71 -2.48
N SER A 138 -5.96 -2.11 -1.29
CA SER A 138 -6.24 -0.69 -1.10
C SER A 138 -5.20 0.20 -1.78
N ILE A 139 -3.92 -0.13 -1.62
CA ILE A 139 -2.82 0.61 -2.26
C ILE A 139 -2.87 0.42 -3.77
N GLY A 140 -3.09 -0.81 -4.25
CA GLY A 140 -3.23 -1.10 -5.67
C GLY A 140 -4.35 -0.30 -6.33
N ASP A 141 -5.55 -0.30 -5.74
CA ASP A 141 -6.70 0.44 -6.25
C ASP A 141 -6.47 1.96 -6.23
N LYS A 142 -5.80 2.49 -5.19
CA LYS A 142 -5.41 3.91 -5.13
C LYS A 142 -4.44 4.25 -6.25
N VAL A 143 -3.33 3.51 -6.36
CA VAL A 143 -2.27 3.74 -7.35
C VAL A 143 -2.86 3.69 -8.77
N TYR A 144 -3.70 2.70 -9.05
CA TYR A 144 -4.40 2.61 -10.33
C TYR A 144 -5.32 3.82 -10.59
N SER A 145 -6.12 4.22 -9.58
CA SER A 145 -7.01 5.37 -9.66
C SER A 145 -6.24 6.67 -9.92
N ASP A 146 -5.12 6.87 -9.23
CA ASP A 146 -4.29 8.07 -9.36
C ASP A 146 -3.62 8.14 -10.72
N TYR A 147 -3.15 7.00 -11.25
CA TYR A 147 -2.65 6.91 -12.63
C TYR A 147 -3.70 7.33 -13.66
N LEU A 148 -4.92 6.78 -13.55
CA LEU A 148 -6.02 7.11 -14.47
C LEU A 148 -6.41 8.59 -14.40
N LYS A 149 -6.51 9.14 -13.19
CA LYS A 149 -6.80 10.56 -12.97
C LYS A 149 -5.72 11.43 -13.59
N GLU A 150 -4.46 11.06 -13.42
CA GLU A 150 -3.35 11.84 -13.96
C GLU A 150 -3.30 11.78 -15.48
N LYS A 151 -3.51 10.61 -16.09
CA LYS A 151 -3.68 10.52 -17.55
C LYS A 151 -4.78 11.43 -18.06
N LYS A 152 -5.96 11.41 -17.42
CA LYS A 152 -7.09 12.27 -17.80
C LYS A 152 -6.73 13.75 -17.65
N ARG A 153 -6.05 14.11 -16.56
CA ARG A 153 -5.60 15.48 -16.29
C ARG A 153 -4.63 15.96 -17.36
N GLN A 154 -3.58 15.19 -17.63
CA GLN A 154 -2.54 15.52 -18.61
C GLN A 154 -3.11 15.71 -19.99
N ALA A 155 -3.99 14.83 -20.40
CA ALA A 155 -4.47 14.90 -21.75
C ALA A 155 -5.56 16.00 -21.91
N GLY A 156 -6.23 16.39 -20.82
CA GLY A 156 -6.97 17.66 -20.73
C GLY A 156 -6.08 18.91 -20.79
N ILE A 157 -4.89 18.88 -20.21
CA ILE A 157 -3.89 19.97 -20.34
C ILE A 157 -3.42 20.09 -21.78
N ILE A 158 -3.08 18.97 -22.41
CA ILE A 158 -2.58 18.92 -23.79
C ILE A 158 -3.67 19.34 -24.78
N SER A 159 -4.92 18.93 -24.59
CA SER A 159 -6.02 19.29 -25.51
C SER A 159 -6.47 20.74 -25.41
N LYS A 160 -6.31 21.36 -24.24
CA LYS A 160 -6.46 22.81 -24.15
C LYS A 160 -5.34 23.55 -24.89
N THR A 161 -4.25 22.86 -25.23
CA THR A 161 -3.05 23.42 -25.86
C THR A 161 -2.95 23.07 -27.36
N LEU A 162 -3.62 22.02 -27.85
CA LEU A 162 -3.58 21.57 -29.27
C LEU A 162 -4.98 21.58 -29.93
N VAL A 163 -5.05 22.06 -31.17
CA VAL A 163 -6.31 22.25 -31.94
C VAL A 163 -6.90 20.93 -32.50
N ASN A 164 -6.14 19.83 -32.53
CA ASN A 164 -6.60 18.53 -33.05
C ASN A 164 -6.19 17.41 -32.11
N ASN A 165 -7.11 16.83 -31.32
CA ASN A 165 -6.73 15.74 -30.43
C ASN A 165 -7.86 14.76 -30.06
N GLU A 166 -8.49 14.13 -31.04
CA GLU A 166 -9.53 13.10 -30.80
C GLU A 166 -8.97 11.73 -30.34
N LYS A 167 -7.65 11.50 -30.37
CA LYS A 167 -7.06 10.17 -30.18
C LYS A 167 -6.86 9.73 -28.71
N TRP A 168 -6.69 10.67 -27.76
CA TRP A 168 -6.33 10.34 -26.37
C TRP A 168 -7.54 10.20 -25.42
N ALA A 169 -8.71 10.74 -25.81
CA ALA A 169 -9.90 10.74 -24.95
C ALA A 169 -10.60 9.36 -24.91
N SER A 170 -10.20 8.41 -25.75
CA SER A 170 -10.82 7.09 -25.79
C SER A 170 -10.34 6.22 -24.62
N ARG A 171 -11.30 5.84 -23.76
CA ARG A 171 -11.12 5.00 -22.57
C ARG A 171 -10.33 3.69 -22.84
N LYS A 172 -10.48 3.13 -24.05
CA LYS A 172 -9.77 1.92 -24.51
C LYS A 172 -8.24 2.06 -24.56
N THR A 173 -7.71 3.24 -24.91
CA THR A 173 -6.26 3.47 -24.97
C THR A 173 -5.66 3.67 -23.58
N VAL A 174 -6.49 4.13 -22.65
CA VAL A 174 -6.15 4.25 -21.24
C VAL A 174 -6.07 2.86 -20.59
N ASP A 175 -7.01 1.96 -20.92
CA ASP A 175 -7.10 0.59 -20.37
C ASP A 175 -6.04 -0.40 -20.90
N SER A 176 -5.49 -0.22 -22.11
CA SER A 176 -4.43 -1.09 -22.63
C SER A 176 -3.02 -0.71 -22.12
N ALA A 177 -2.79 0.58 -21.87
CA ALA A 177 -1.53 1.08 -21.34
C ALA A 177 -1.40 0.97 -19.81
N THR A 178 -2.51 0.79 -19.08
CA THR A 178 -2.50 0.49 -17.63
C THR A 178 -1.99 -0.92 -17.31
N ALA A 179 -2.15 -1.88 -18.22
CA ALA A 179 -1.72 -3.27 -18.01
C ALA A 179 -0.19 -3.43 -17.81
N ASN A 180 0.60 -2.47 -18.34
CA ASN A 180 2.07 -2.51 -18.32
C ASN A 180 2.73 -1.54 -17.34
N VAL A 181 1.97 -0.73 -16.59
CA VAL A 181 2.53 0.08 -15.51
C VAL A 181 2.72 -0.85 -14.33
N THR A 182 3.86 -1.54 -14.29
CA THR A 182 4.30 -2.46 -13.22
C THR A 182 3.82 -2.00 -11.85
N VAL A 183 2.71 -2.59 -11.41
CA VAL A 183 2.13 -2.43 -10.09
C VAL A 183 2.74 -3.45 -9.10
N GLY A 184 3.54 -4.39 -9.61
CA GLY A 184 4.11 -5.49 -8.81
C GLY A 184 5.25 -5.09 -7.88
N ASP A 185 5.96 -3.99 -8.12
CA ASP A 185 7.18 -3.66 -7.35
C ASP A 185 6.87 -3.26 -5.90
N PHE A 186 5.71 -2.64 -5.66
CA PHE A 186 5.32 -2.24 -4.31
C PHE A 186 4.77 -3.40 -3.48
N SER A 187 4.17 -4.41 -4.14
CA SER A 187 3.59 -5.57 -3.46
C SER A 187 4.65 -6.28 -2.59
N LYS A 188 5.88 -6.43 -3.12
CA LYS A 188 7.03 -6.92 -2.37
C LYS A 188 7.30 -6.12 -1.10
N ASN A 189 7.21 -4.79 -1.16
CA ASN A 189 7.44 -3.91 -0.01
C ASN A 189 6.30 -4.00 1.02
N VAL A 190 5.05 -4.18 0.58
CA VAL A 190 3.90 -4.41 1.47
C VAL A 190 4.09 -5.71 2.24
N TRP A 191 4.38 -6.79 1.52
CA TRP A 191 4.58 -8.10 2.10
C TRP A 191 5.81 -8.15 3.02
N ALA A 192 6.93 -7.54 2.64
CA ALA A 192 8.11 -7.43 3.51
C ALA A 192 7.81 -6.69 4.82
N ASN A 193 6.97 -5.65 4.78
CA ASN A 193 6.53 -4.97 6.00
C ASN A 193 5.65 -5.87 6.89
N VAL A 194 4.76 -6.66 6.29
CA VAL A 194 3.92 -7.63 7.02
C VAL A 194 4.76 -8.75 7.62
N ASP A 195 5.75 -9.28 6.89
CA ASP A 195 6.66 -10.33 7.38
C ASP A 195 7.53 -9.81 8.53
N THR A 196 8.02 -8.57 8.42
CA THR A 196 8.75 -7.92 9.52
C THR A 196 7.85 -7.75 10.75
N LEU A 197 6.58 -7.40 10.55
CA LEU A 197 5.61 -7.29 11.63
C LEU A 197 5.34 -8.65 12.28
N LYS A 198 5.19 -9.72 11.49
CA LYS A 198 5.07 -11.10 11.98
C LYS A 198 6.26 -11.49 12.85
N ALA A 199 7.48 -11.26 12.38
CA ALA A 199 8.69 -11.58 13.13
C ALA A 199 8.77 -10.84 14.49
N ASN A 200 8.39 -9.56 14.51
CA ASN A 200 8.35 -8.78 15.76
C ASN A 200 7.31 -9.34 16.74
N LEU A 201 6.13 -9.73 16.25
CA LEU A 201 5.08 -10.33 17.08
C LEU A 201 5.47 -11.73 17.55
N ASP A 202 6.19 -12.52 16.74
CA ASP A 202 6.70 -13.82 17.16
C ASP A 202 7.73 -13.71 18.29
N GLY A 203 8.60 -12.69 18.23
CA GLY A 203 9.52 -12.36 19.32
C GLY A 203 8.79 -11.93 20.59
N LEU A 204 7.75 -11.11 20.44
CA LEU A 204 6.89 -10.68 21.55
C LEU A 204 6.21 -11.86 22.23
N LEU A 205 5.55 -12.73 21.45
CA LEU A 205 4.87 -13.93 21.96
C LEU A 205 5.84 -14.89 22.63
N SER A 206 7.03 -15.09 22.06
CA SER A 206 8.05 -15.96 22.66
C SER A 206 8.51 -15.42 24.02
N THR A 207 8.77 -14.12 24.10
CA THR A 207 9.17 -13.45 25.35
C THR A 207 8.06 -13.55 26.41
N ALA A 208 6.82 -13.34 25.99
CA ALA A 208 5.64 -13.44 26.85
C ALA A 208 5.47 -14.87 27.42
N ILE A 209 5.61 -15.90 26.59
CA ILE A 209 5.53 -17.30 27.04
C ILE A 209 6.69 -17.66 27.98
N ILE A 210 7.92 -17.20 27.71
CA ILE A 210 9.07 -17.43 28.60
C ILE A 210 8.86 -16.82 29.98
N ARG A 211 8.20 -15.66 30.05
CA ARG A 211 7.93 -14.96 31.31
C ARG A 211 7.05 -15.80 32.26
N GLY A 212 6.22 -16.69 31.73
CA GLY A 212 5.46 -17.65 32.54
C GLY A 212 4.39 -17.03 33.46
N ASP A 213 3.99 -15.79 33.20
CA ASP A 213 2.94 -15.11 33.96
C ASP A 213 1.59 -15.84 33.83
N ASN A 214 0.70 -15.63 34.81
CA ASN A 214 -0.69 -16.07 34.73
C ASN A 214 -1.34 -15.54 33.42
N PRO A 215 -2.10 -16.37 32.66
CA PRO A 215 -2.76 -15.96 31.42
C PRO A 215 -3.46 -14.60 31.46
N ARG A 216 -4.10 -14.24 32.59
CA ARG A 216 -4.78 -12.93 32.72
C ARG A 216 -3.81 -11.75 32.73
N GLU A 217 -2.69 -11.87 33.43
CA GLU A 217 -1.66 -10.83 33.48
C GLU A 217 -0.90 -10.77 32.15
N LEU A 218 -0.70 -11.93 31.52
CA LEU A 218 -0.08 -12.03 30.20
C LEU A 218 -0.88 -11.27 29.14
N ILE A 219 -2.21 -11.40 29.14
CA ILE A 219 -3.10 -10.65 28.23
C ILE A 219 -2.97 -9.15 28.46
N LYS A 220 -2.97 -8.70 29.72
CA LYS A 220 -2.81 -7.26 30.06
C LYS A 220 -1.47 -6.71 29.58
N TYR A 221 -0.42 -7.51 29.63
CA TYR A 221 0.91 -7.17 29.13
C TYR A 221 0.99 -7.16 27.59
N LEU A 222 0.44 -8.18 26.92
CA LEU A 222 0.54 -8.37 25.47
C LEU A 222 -0.28 -7.36 24.68
N LYS A 223 -1.53 -7.10 25.08
CA LYS A 223 -2.46 -6.21 24.33
C LYS A 223 -1.86 -4.85 23.94
N PRO A 224 -1.30 -4.05 24.87
CA PRO A 224 -0.72 -2.76 24.52
C PRO A 224 0.51 -2.90 23.61
N LEU A 225 1.36 -3.91 23.83
CA LEU A 225 2.56 -4.14 23.04
C LEU A 225 2.26 -4.61 21.62
N VAL A 226 1.26 -5.48 21.45
CA VAL A 226 0.75 -5.88 20.13
C VAL A 226 0.24 -4.66 19.39
N LYS A 227 -0.61 -3.85 20.04
CA LYS A 227 -1.14 -2.62 19.46
C LYS A 227 -0.02 -1.67 19.01
N GLU A 228 0.95 -1.41 19.88
CA GLU A 228 2.09 -0.55 19.58
C GLU A 228 2.90 -1.12 18.40
N THR A 229 3.25 -2.40 18.43
CA THR A 229 4.06 -3.06 17.39
C THR A 229 3.40 -2.98 16.02
N VAL A 230 2.09 -3.24 15.97
CA VAL A 230 1.30 -3.21 14.73
C VAL A 230 1.15 -1.78 14.21
N LEU A 231 0.79 -0.82 15.08
CA LEU A 231 0.60 0.57 14.67
C LEU A 231 1.90 1.27 14.27
N ASN A 232 3.04 0.89 14.85
CA ASN A 232 4.36 1.41 14.46
C ASN A 232 4.71 1.07 13.00
N LYS A 233 4.11 0.01 12.42
CA LYS A 233 4.31 -0.35 11.01
C LYS A 233 3.37 0.39 10.05
N ARG A 234 2.34 1.08 10.55
CA ARG A 234 1.36 1.82 9.73
C ARG A 234 2.02 2.85 8.82
N TYR A 235 2.95 3.64 9.37
CA TYR A 235 3.64 4.69 8.62
C TYR A 235 4.42 4.14 7.40
N ALA A 236 4.93 2.91 7.49
CA ALA A 236 5.63 2.28 6.38
C ALA A 236 4.67 2.01 5.20
N ALA A 237 3.44 1.56 5.47
CA ALA A 237 2.42 1.36 4.46
C ALA A 237 1.91 2.70 3.87
N GLU A 238 1.69 3.71 4.71
CA GLU A 238 1.33 5.07 4.25
C GLU A 238 2.40 5.66 3.32
N ARG A 239 3.68 5.42 3.62
CA ARG A 239 4.79 5.83 2.77
C ARG A 239 4.77 5.11 1.43
N ILE A 240 4.57 3.79 1.41
CA ILE A 240 4.48 3.02 0.16
C ILE A 240 3.36 3.57 -0.73
N ALA A 241 2.19 3.83 -0.16
CA ALA A 241 1.06 4.38 -0.90
C ALA A 241 1.39 5.73 -1.55
N ARG A 242 2.01 6.64 -0.79
CA ARG A 242 2.42 7.96 -1.30
C ARG A 242 3.48 7.86 -2.39
N THR A 243 4.53 7.06 -2.17
CA THR A 243 5.63 6.93 -3.14
C THR A 243 5.18 6.29 -4.44
N GLU A 244 4.31 5.28 -4.37
CA GLU A 244 3.80 4.63 -5.58
C GLU A 244 2.81 5.50 -6.35
N SER A 245 1.92 6.22 -5.65
CA SER A 245 1.06 7.21 -6.30
C SER A 245 1.87 8.27 -7.02
N ALA A 246 2.90 8.83 -6.38
CA ALA A 246 3.79 9.80 -7.02
C ALA A 246 4.52 9.21 -8.23
N ARG A 247 5.00 7.96 -8.14
CA ARG A 247 5.69 7.26 -9.24
C ARG A 247 4.77 7.05 -10.44
N VAL A 248 3.54 6.59 -10.25
CA VAL A 248 2.62 6.34 -11.37
C VAL A 248 2.10 7.64 -11.97
N GLN A 249 1.87 8.68 -11.17
CA GLN A 249 1.55 10.01 -11.67
C GLN A 249 2.69 10.54 -12.54
N TYR A 250 3.93 10.47 -12.06
CA TYR A 250 5.11 10.84 -12.83
C TYR A 250 5.20 10.06 -14.15
N LYS A 251 4.98 8.75 -14.13
CA LYS A 251 4.98 7.92 -15.34
C LYS A 251 3.89 8.36 -16.32
N ALA A 252 2.67 8.63 -15.83
CA ALA A 252 1.57 9.13 -16.67
C ALA A 252 1.92 10.46 -17.34
N GLN A 253 2.55 11.38 -16.61
CA GLN A 253 3.03 12.65 -17.15
C GLN A 253 4.08 12.44 -18.24
N LEU A 254 5.10 11.63 -17.95
CA LEU A 254 6.18 11.36 -18.89
C LEU A 254 5.68 10.67 -20.18
N ASP A 255 4.82 9.66 -20.03
CA ASP A 255 4.20 8.95 -21.14
C ASP A 255 3.37 9.93 -22.00
N SER A 256 2.61 10.83 -21.36
CA SER A 256 1.81 11.84 -22.04
C SER A 256 2.66 12.82 -22.84
N LEU A 257 3.76 13.32 -22.25
CA LEU A 257 4.67 14.25 -22.93
C LEU A 257 5.35 13.59 -24.14
N LYS A 258 5.89 12.37 -23.96
CA LYS A 258 6.57 11.61 -25.02
C LYS A 258 5.63 11.26 -26.18
N THR A 259 4.39 10.86 -25.88
CA THR A 259 3.42 10.46 -26.90
C THR A 259 2.96 11.64 -27.78
N ASN A 260 3.07 12.87 -27.26
CA ASN A 260 2.70 14.08 -27.99
C ASN A 260 3.93 14.86 -28.48
N ASP A 261 5.10 14.21 -28.56
CA ASP A 261 6.36 14.78 -29.09
C ASP A 261 6.85 16.08 -28.43
N TYR A 262 6.49 16.31 -27.16
CA TYR A 262 7.00 17.46 -26.40
C TYR A 262 8.50 17.29 -26.10
N LYS A 263 9.31 18.30 -26.49
CA LYS A 263 10.76 18.30 -26.28
C LYS A 263 11.21 18.93 -24.95
N TYR A 264 10.38 19.81 -24.38
CA TYR A 264 10.70 20.55 -23.16
C TYR A 264 9.52 20.53 -22.20
N CYS A 265 9.81 20.50 -20.90
CA CYS A 265 8.82 20.66 -19.85
C CYS A 265 9.34 21.60 -18.75
N LYS A 266 8.42 22.17 -17.99
CA LYS A 266 8.70 22.91 -16.76
C LYS A 266 8.40 22.00 -15.58
N TRP A 267 9.33 21.90 -14.64
CA TRP A 267 9.15 21.11 -13.43
C TRP A 267 8.50 21.97 -12.35
N TYR A 268 7.45 21.44 -11.74
CA TYR A 268 6.83 22.03 -10.56
C TYR A 268 7.22 21.21 -9.34
N ILE A 269 7.71 21.90 -8.31
CA ILE A 269 8.03 21.28 -7.03
C ILE A 269 6.77 21.18 -6.16
N GLU A 270 6.71 20.14 -5.35
CA GLU A 270 5.71 20.07 -4.28
C GLU A 270 6.04 21.09 -3.16
N PRO A 271 5.04 21.56 -2.39
CA PRO A 271 5.25 22.55 -1.33
C PRO A 271 6.25 22.11 -0.24
N GLY A 272 6.43 20.80 -0.06
CA GLY A 272 7.32 20.19 0.94
C GLY A 272 8.67 19.69 0.39
N ALA A 273 9.02 20.01 -0.86
CA ALA A 273 10.21 19.46 -1.52
C ALA A 273 11.49 19.69 -0.70
N CYS A 274 12.43 18.73 -0.69
CA CYS A 274 13.72 18.94 -0.02
C CYS A 274 14.61 19.90 -0.83
N LYS A 275 15.74 20.35 -0.24
CA LYS A 275 16.68 21.27 -0.90
C LYS A 275 17.16 20.74 -2.26
N ALA A 276 17.54 19.46 -2.32
CA ALA A 276 17.99 18.83 -3.56
C ALA A 276 16.90 18.82 -4.65
N CYS A 277 15.65 18.47 -4.31
CA CYS A 277 14.54 18.50 -5.28
C CYS A 277 14.26 19.92 -5.80
N ARG A 278 14.38 20.95 -4.95
CA ARG A 278 14.26 22.35 -5.36
C ARG A 278 15.34 22.75 -6.35
N GLU A 279 16.60 22.39 -6.07
CA GLU A 279 17.73 22.68 -6.95
C GLU A 279 17.55 22.02 -8.33
N ILE A 280 17.17 20.74 -8.35
CA ILE A 280 16.91 19.99 -9.60
C ILE A 280 15.81 20.66 -10.43
N ALA A 281 14.72 21.11 -9.81
CA ALA A 281 13.63 21.74 -10.54
C ALA A 281 14.03 23.09 -11.14
N ILE A 282 14.82 23.88 -10.41
CA ILE A 282 15.32 25.17 -10.89
C ILE A 282 16.33 24.97 -12.03
N SER A 283 17.23 24.00 -11.92
CA SER A 283 18.29 23.78 -12.91
C SER A 283 17.84 23.07 -14.18
N ASN A 284 16.74 22.30 -14.15
CA ASN A 284 16.30 21.45 -15.27
C ASN A 284 14.98 21.90 -15.93
N SER A 285 14.42 23.05 -15.55
CA SER A 285 13.21 23.58 -16.20
C SER A 285 13.56 24.32 -17.49
N GLY A 286 12.98 23.93 -18.63
CA GLY A 286 12.94 24.74 -19.87
C GLY A 286 14.18 24.76 -20.76
N GLY A 287 15.34 24.23 -20.34
CA GLY A 287 16.60 24.40 -21.09
C GLY A 287 17.01 25.89 -21.20
N ASN A 288 17.97 26.22 -22.07
CA ASN A 288 18.39 27.63 -22.32
C ASN A 288 17.33 28.47 -23.09
N LEU A 289 16.08 28.03 -23.16
CA LEU A 289 15.00 28.72 -23.88
C LEU A 289 14.23 29.65 -22.91
N PRO A 290 13.81 30.84 -23.38
CA PRO A 290 12.93 31.70 -22.60
C PRO A 290 11.59 31.01 -22.32
N GLU A 291 10.86 31.43 -21.29
CA GLU A 291 9.56 30.81 -20.98
C GLU A 291 8.54 31.04 -22.11
N GLY A 292 8.02 29.97 -22.69
CA GLY A 292 7.10 30.03 -23.82
C GLY A 292 6.38 28.71 -24.09
N ILE A 293 5.27 28.79 -24.84
CA ILE A 293 4.63 27.62 -25.46
C ILE A 293 5.23 27.52 -26.85
N TYR A 294 5.95 26.44 -27.12
CA TYR A 294 6.70 26.18 -28.36
C TYR A 294 6.09 25.02 -29.12
#